data_AF-G0H2Q2-F1
#
_entry.id   AF-G0H2Q2-F1
#
_cell.length_a   1.000
_cell.length_b   1.000
_cell.length_c   1.000
_cell.angle_alpha   90.00
_cell.angle_beta   90.00
_cell.angle_gamma   90.00
#
_symmetry.space_group_name_H-M   'P 1'
#
loop_
_entity.id
_entity.type
_entity.pdbx_description
1 polymer ?
#
loop_
_entity_poly.entity_id
_entity_poly.type
_entity_poly.pdbx_seq_one_letter_code
_entity_poly.pdbx_strand_id
1 'polypeptide(L)'
;MSPFKSKILFIVFIISFLSFSAVTAENINLENLKSDDTYVYSYFNTFLGDYDTTINKMIQNNITYINDSKSSFEKTAYLNSEINVYKEYGMDTPAISVIPYFYDFSENLEDLSGLCQEFNKNLELNTTSSKYFAKLIGADIVEKIHLMKSNLRDIKDISELKKDNETLNFDTSNVEKSLDYLELKFSKNIENIGNVTPSSNLTIFISPKNPLIYENTTIYGTGLNGNGKIIITGPENITENIVLKNNHYSTQYLFKKSGIYTLKLTQYGRESEDIDVNISKIPTKIISESYFEFLVLKENNISGKVIDFYGNSINSGDIIFENENLNLENGTFNISLYADYEKIENYTLKFSESEKYLSSEKNIEINFSKPLLNIQIYSEIGKINKNEPLTITGTFEKGQDLNLKLWVGNNSIEYFNSNGTFKKEILFEKPGNYEVFVTFDGNDYYDLSKSNVLMINVTDDDKDINLFTAFISQAAEINWKILILILLIIAFGIKFSDLYNIFKNKTQEKTVKKYPDNILPKSSEKSAVIEKTVLLEYQELYNKIMKKYNINVEFTPNELLKYLKKINPKIYYDLKIITKIHEKAVYGKEKLDNNTLKQFHDLTKRVLENL
;
A
#
# COMPACT_ATOMS: atom_id res chain seq x y z
N MET A 1 7.22 -0.47 -7.94
CA MET A 1 8.23 -1.18 -8.77
C MET A 1 7.55 -2.37 -9.45
N SER A 2 8.02 -2.89 -10.60
CA SER A 2 7.38 -4.07 -11.21
C SER A 2 7.72 -5.33 -10.41
N PRO A 3 6.75 -6.24 -10.17
CA PRO A 3 6.96 -7.45 -9.36
C PRO A 3 8.00 -8.40 -9.96
N PHE A 4 8.26 -8.31 -11.27
CA PHE A 4 9.30 -9.09 -11.94
C PHE A 4 10.73 -8.64 -11.59
N LYS A 5 10.97 -7.33 -11.42
CA LYS A 5 12.27 -6.85 -10.93
C LYS A 5 12.50 -7.21 -9.47
N SER A 6 11.43 -7.25 -8.67
CA SER A 6 11.48 -7.71 -7.28
C SER A 6 11.78 -9.21 -7.19
N LYS A 7 11.18 -10.03 -8.04
CA LYS A 7 11.44 -11.48 -8.10
C LYS A 7 12.85 -11.80 -8.60
N ILE A 8 13.37 -11.06 -9.58
CA ILE A 8 14.76 -11.23 -10.04
C ILE A 8 15.74 -10.73 -8.98
N LEU A 9 15.48 -9.61 -8.30
CA LEU A 9 16.32 -9.17 -7.18
C LEU A 9 16.29 -10.15 -6.02
N PHE A 10 15.12 -10.73 -5.72
CA PHE A 10 14.93 -11.71 -4.65
C PHE A 10 15.59 -13.05 -4.99
N ILE A 11 15.53 -13.49 -6.26
CA ILE A 11 16.27 -14.66 -6.74
C ILE A 11 17.77 -14.39 -6.75
N VAL A 12 18.24 -13.20 -7.14
CA VAL A 12 19.65 -12.80 -7.04
C VAL A 12 20.09 -12.68 -5.58
N PHE A 13 19.22 -12.23 -4.69
CA PHE A 13 19.45 -12.15 -3.24
C PHE A 13 19.57 -13.55 -2.62
N ILE A 14 18.64 -14.46 -2.94
CA ILE A 14 18.67 -15.86 -2.52
C ILE A 14 19.90 -16.59 -3.09
N ILE A 15 20.22 -16.38 -4.36
CA ILE A 15 21.42 -16.96 -4.98
C ILE A 15 22.69 -16.37 -4.34
N SER A 16 22.70 -15.08 -3.97
CA SER A 16 23.84 -14.50 -3.25
C SER A 16 23.99 -15.09 -1.86
N PHE A 17 22.90 -15.38 -1.15
CA PHE A 17 22.92 -16.06 0.15
C PHE A 17 23.35 -17.52 0.06
N LEU A 18 22.90 -18.24 -0.97
CA LEU A 18 23.30 -19.63 -1.24
C LEU A 18 24.75 -19.76 -1.76
N SER A 19 25.35 -18.66 -2.24
CA SER A 19 26.77 -18.60 -2.62
C SER A 19 27.70 -18.38 -1.42
N PHE A 20 27.16 -18.01 -0.26
CA PHE A 20 27.89 -17.88 1.00
C PHE A 20 27.57 -19.07 1.92
N SER A 21 27.93 -20.28 1.51
CA SER A 21 28.09 -21.39 2.45
C SER A 21 29.57 -21.67 2.64
N ALA A 22 29.99 -21.71 3.91
CA ALA A 22 31.34 -21.96 4.42
C ALA A 22 32.27 -20.73 4.55
N VAL A 23 31.85 -19.74 5.35
CA VAL A 23 32.77 -19.15 6.34
C VAL A 23 32.05 -19.18 7.67
N THR A 24 32.65 -19.87 8.62
CA THR A 24 32.38 -19.93 10.06
C THR A 24 31.29 -18.99 10.55
N ALA A 25 30.17 -19.57 11.01
CA ALA A 25 29.25 -18.94 11.92
C ALA A 25 29.96 -18.69 13.27
N GLU A 26 30.78 -17.66 13.32
CA GLU A 26 31.18 -16.97 14.54
C GLU A 26 30.65 -15.54 14.42
N ASN A 27 29.69 -15.21 15.29
CA ASN A 27 29.24 -13.85 15.60
C ASN A 27 28.95 -12.93 14.39
N ILE A 28 27.83 -13.18 13.69
CA ILE A 28 27.09 -12.03 13.14
C ILE A 28 26.53 -11.30 14.35
N ASN A 29 27.23 -10.26 14.79
CA ASN A 29 26.71 -9.35 15.80
C ASN A 29 25.50 -8.64 15.16
N LEU A 30 24.29 -9.07 15.51
CA LEU A 30 23.02 -8.49 15.03
C LEU A 30 22.93 -6.99 15.31
N GLU A 31 23.73 -6.48 16.26
CA GLU A 31 23.91 -5.06 16.56
C GLU A 31 24.52 -4.23 15.41
N ASN A 32 25.10 -4.87 14.38
CA ASN A 32 25.71 -4.18 13.22
C ASN A 32 24.84 -4.17 11.95
N LEU A 33 23.58 -4.64 12.01
CA LEU A 33 22.62 -4.36 10.94
C LEU A 33 22.28 -2.88 10.98
N LYS A 34 22.86 -2.12 10.05
CA LYS A 34 22.55 -0.70 9.88
C LYS A 34 21.04 -0.53 9.67
N SER A 35 20.42 0.28 10.53
CA SER A 35 18.99 0.64 10.39
C SER A 35 18.79 1.32 9.04
N ASP A 36 17.83 0.81 8.27
CA ASP A 36 17.37 1.37 7.00
C ASP A 36 15.86 1.59 7.08
N ASP A 37 15.50 2.77 7.56
CA ASP A 37 14.11 3.19 7.73
C ASP A 37 13.56 3.86 6.46
N THR A 38 14.23 3.70 5.32
CA THR A 38 13.84 4.32 4.03
C THR A 38 12.39 3.98 3.67
N TYR A 39 11.92 2.77 3.98
CA TYR A 39 10.54 2.38 3.71
C TYR A 39 9.54 3.18 4.55
N VAL A 40 9.77 3.28 5.88
CA VAL A 40 8.94 4.05 6.80
C VAL A 40 8.91 5.50 6.36
N TYR A 41 10.08 6.10 6.14
CA TYR A 41 10.20 7.46 5.60
C TYR A 41 9.41 7.65 4.30
N SER A 42 9.63 6.77 3.31
CA SER A 42 8.98 6.87 2.00
C SER A 42 7.46 6.74 2.10
N TYR A 43 6.98 5.86 2.97
CA TYR A 43 5.56 5.64 3.22
C TYR A 43 4.93 6.88 3.86
N PHE A 44 5.50 7.39 4.95
CA PHE A 44 4.97 8.57 5.63
C PHE A 44 5.04 9.84 4.76
N ASN A 45 6.07 9.96 3.92
CA ASN A 45 6.20 11.06 2.97
C ASN A 45 5.05 11.10 1.93
N THR A 46 4.34 9.99 1.72
CA THR A 46 3.14 10.00 0.86
C THR A 46 1.99 10.80 1.49
N PHE A 47 1.83 10.77 2.82
CA PHE A 47 0.81 11.56 3.50
C PHE A 47 1.03 13.06 3.32
N LEU A 48 2.28 13.54 3.34
CA LEU A 48 2.58 14.96 3.07
C LEU A 48 2.10 15.40 1.68
N GLY A 49 2.24 14.54 0.68
CA GLY A 49 1.71 14.78 -0.67
C GLY A 49 0.17 14.78 -0.72
N ASP A 50 -0.46 13.88 0.03
CA ASP A 50 -1.92 13.81 0.15
C ASP A 50 -2.48 15.04 0.90
N TYR A 51 -1.81 15.51 1.96
CA TYR A 51 -2.15 16.72 2.70
C TYR A 51 -2.07 17.96 1.80
N ASP A 52 -0.95 18.14 1.09
CA ASP A 52 -0.79 19.24 0.14
C ASP A 52 -1.90 19.24 -0.93
N THR A 53 -2.19 18.06 -1.48
CA THR A 53 -3.27 17.91 -2.48
C THR A 53 -4.63 18.28 -1.90
N THR A 54 -4.92 17.85 -0.66
CA THR A 54 -6.18 18.10 0.03
C THR A 54 -6.37 19.60 0.32
N ILE A 55 -5.34 20.27 0.85
CA ILE A 55 -5.36 21.71 1.12
C ILE A 55 -5.50 22.50 -0.20
N ASN A 56 -4.79 22.12 -1.25
CA ASN A 56 -4.95 22.74 -2.57
C ASN A 56 -6.38 22.62 -3.12
N LYS A 57 -7.07 21.50 -2.88
CA LYS A 57 -8.49 21.36 -3.21
C LYS A 57 -9.38 22.29 -2.38
N MET A 58 -9.07 22.54 -1.11
CA MET A 58 -9.75 23.57 -0.29
C MET A 58 -9.56 24.97 -0.88
N ILE A 59 -8.33 25.32 -1.31
CA ILE A 59 -8.04 26.59 -1.98
C ILE A 59 -8.89 26.74 -3.24
N GLN A 60 -9.04 25.66 -4.02
CA GLN A 60 -9.82 25.62 -5.26
C GLN A 60 -11.35 25.47 -5.05
N ASN A 61 -11.83 25.38 -3.81
CA ASN A 61 -13.23 25.05 -3.46
C ASN A 61 -13.72 23.72 -4.08
N ASN A 62 -12.82 22.77 -4.30
CA ASN A 62 -13.19 21.44 -4.79
C ASN A 62 -13.64 20.57 -3.61
N ILE A 63 -14.95 20.36 -3.48
CA ILE A 63 -15.57 19.68 -2.32
C ILE A 63 -15.07 18.25 -2.05
N THR A 64 -14.34 17.64 -2.98
CA THR A 64 -13.69 16.33 -2.74
C THR A 64 -12.66 16.37 -1.60
N TYR A 65 -12.14 17.55 -1.21
CA TYR A 65 -11.23 17.68 -0.05
C TYR A 65 -11.82 17.09 1.24
N ILE A 66 -13.14 17.10 1.40
CA ILE A 66 -13.81 16.56 2.60
C ILE A 66 -13.51 15.06 2.71
N ASN A 67 -13.77 14.32 1.63
CA ASN A 67 -13.52 12.88 1.59
C ASN A 67 -12.02 12.55 1.66
N ASP A 68 -11.17 13.38 1.07
CA ASP A 68 -9.72 13.16 1.10
C ASP A 68 -9.14 13.36 2.51
N SER A 69 -9.59 14.41 3.23
CA SER A 69 -9.16 14.66 4.61
C SER A 69 -9.62 13.56 5.56
N LYS A 70 -10.90 13.17 5.48
CA LYS A 70 -11.45 12.04 6.23
C LYS A 70 -10.70 10.74 5.95
N SER A 71 -10.42 10.44 4.67
CA SER A 71 -9.64 9.26 4.31
C SER A 71 -8.21 9.31 4.89
N SER A 72 -7.60 10.49 4.94
CA SER A 72 -6.26 10.66 5.51
C SER A 72 -6.27 10.43 7.02
N PHE A 73 -7.25 10.98 7.74
CA PHE A 73 -7.45 10.73 9.16
C PHE A 73 -7.74 9.25 9.46
N GLU A 74 -8.69 8.64 8.76
CA GLU A 74 -9.01 7.21 8.94
C GLU A 74 -7.80 6.30 8.70
N LYS A 75 -6.94 6.64 7.72
CA LYS A 75 -5.69 5.90 7.46
C LYS A 75 -4.68 6.06 8.59
N THR A 76 -4.43 7.28 9.05
CA THR A 76 -3.46 7.51 10.15
C THR A 76 -3.98 6.97 11.48
N ALA A 77 -5.29 7.07 11.75
CA ALA A 77 -5.93 6.47 12.92
C ALA A 77 -5.81 4.95 12.93
N TYR A 78 -6.08 4.31 11.77
CA TYR A 78 -5.89 2.88 11.60
C TYR A 78 -4.44 2.47 11.83
N LEU A 79 -3.50 3.16 11.18
CA LEU A 79 -2.09 2.84 11.28
C LEU A 79 -1.55 3.04 12.70
N ASN A 80 -1.99 4.09 13.40
CA ASN A 80 -1.64 4.32 14.81
C ASN A 80 -2.10 3.15 15.68
N SER A 81 -3.35 2.72 15.48
CA SER A 81 -3.93 1.59 16.22
C SER A 81 -3.20 0.28 15.89
N GLU A 82 -2.91 0.03 14.62
CA GLU A 82 -2.21 -1.16 14.14
C GLU A 82 -0.78 -1.23 14.71
N ILE A 83 -0.03 -0.13 14.70
CA ILE A 83 1.31 -0.04 15.30
C ILE A 83 1.26 -0.32 16.80
N ASN A 84 0.29 0.25 17.52
CA ASN A 84 0.13 0.02 18.96
C ASN A 84 -0.20 -1.45 19.27
N VAL A 85 -1.02 -2.10 18.45
CA VAL A 85 -1.33 -3.53 18.57
C VAL A 85 -0.09 -4.38 18.34
N TYR A 86 0.67 -4.14 17.27
CA TYR A 86 1.88 -4.90 17.00
C TYR A 86 2.96 -4.71 18.07
N LYS A 87 3.06 -3.50 18.65
CA LYS A 87 3.95 -3.23 19.79
C LYS A 87 3.62 -4.10 21.01
N GLU A 88 2.34 -4.30 21.30
CA GLU A 88 1.91 -5.17 22.41
C GLU A 88 2.28 -6.64 22.17
N TYR A 89 2.34 -7.07 20.90
CA TYR A 89 2.85 -8.40 20.51
C TYR A 89 4.38 -8.47 20.46
N GLY A 90 5.09 -7.44 20.92
CA GLY A 90 6.55 -7.40 20.97
C GLY A 90 7.22 -7.10 19.63
N MET A 91 6.46 -6.68 18.61
CA MET A 91 7.02 -6.23 17.34
C MET A 91 7.38 -4.74 17.42
N ASP A 92 8.66 -4.42 17.29
CA ASP A 92 9.15 -3.03 17.28
C ASP A 92 9.22 -2.49 15.85
N THR A 93 8.86 -1.22 15.68
CA THR A 93 8.86 -0.53 14.37
C THR A 93 9.24 0.93 14.52
N PRO A 94 10.16 1.46 13.68
CA PRO A 94 10.49 2.90 13.67
C PRO A 94 9.27 3.79 13.45
N ALA A 95 8.21 3.26 12.80
CA ALA A 95 6.96 3.96 12.56
C ALA A 95 6.29 4.46 13.87
N ILE A 96 6.57 3.85 15.02
CA ILE A 96 6.00 4.24 16.30
C ILE A 96 6.41 5.66 16.73
N SER A 97 7.60 6.09 16.33
CA SER A 97 8.11 7.44 16.59
C SER A 97 7.53 8.48 15.64
N VAL A 98 6.91 8.05 14.54
CA VAL A 98 6.46 8.93 13.45
C VAL A 98 4.95 9.12 13.46
N ILE A 99 4.20 8.03 13.68
CA ILE A 99 2.75 8.01 13.52
C ILE A 99 1.98 9.04 14.37
N PRO A 100 2.37 9.39 15.61
CA PRO A 100 1.60 10.35 16.40
C PRO A 100 1.49 11.72 15.72
N TYR A 101 2.59 12.22 15.15
CA TYR A 101 2.63 13.54 14.52
C TYR A 101 1.79 13.61 13.24
N PHE A 102 1.77 12.53 12.46
CA PHE A 102 0.93 12.43 11.26
C PHE A 102 -0.54 12.22 11.61
N TYR A 103 -0.84 11.49 12.69
CA TYR A 103 -2.19 11.37 13.22
C TYR A 103 -2.76 12.74 13.62
N ASP A 104 -2.03 13.50 14.44
CA ASP A 104 -2.44 14.83 14.90
C ASP A 104 -2.65 15.80 13.74
N PHE A 105 -1.77 15.76 12.73
CA PHE A 105 -1.94 16.60 11.53
C PHE A 105 -3.19 16.19 10.74
N SER A 106 -3.42 14.89 10.51
CA SER A 106 -4.59 14.40 9.78
C SER A 106 -5.91 14.74 10.49
N GLU A 107 -5.96 14.62 11.81
CA GLU A 107 -7.13 15.00 12.62
C GLU A 107 -7.46 16.48 12.42
N ASN A 108 -6.45 17.35 12.58
CA ASN A 108 -6.63 18.78 12.36
C ASN A 108 -6.97 19.14 10.90
N LEU A 109 -6.52 18.34 9.93
CA LEU A 109 -6.89 18.51 8.52
C LEU A 109 -8.36 18.16 8.27
N GLU A 110 -8.91 17.14 8.91
CA GLU A 110 -10.34 16.81 8.82
C GLU A 110 -11.21 17.90 9.47
N ASP A 111 -10.82 18.38 10.65
CA ASP A 111 -11.46 19.54 11.31
C ASP A 111 -11.47 20.77 10.40
N LEU A 112 -10.30 21.11 9.83
CA LEU A 112 -10.14 22.24 8.93
C LEU A 112 -11.04 22.10 7.69
N SER A 113 -11.16 20.90 7.13
CA SER A 113 -12.10 20.63 6.04
C SER A 113 -13.55 20.92 6.44
N GLY A 114 -13.96 20.47 7.63
CA GLY A 114 -15.30 20.72 8.16
C GLY A 114 -15.59 22.22 8.26
N LEU A 115 -14.68 22.98 8.86
CA LEU A 115 -14.78 24.43 8.96
C LEU A 115 -14.84 25.10 7.58
N CYS A 116 -14.00 24.68 6.64
CA CYS A 116 -14.00 25.21 5.26
C CYS A 116 -15.34 24.96 4.55
N GLN A 117 -15.94 23.79 4.74
CA GLN A 117 -17.24 23.46 4.17
C GLN A 117 -18.32 24.36 4.78
N GLU A 118 -18.30 24.51 6.11
CA GLU A 118 -19.28 25.29 6.86
C GLU A 118 -19.21 26.78 6.52
N PHE A 119 -18.00 27.32 6.35
CA PHE A 119 -17.77 28.68 5.89
C PHE A 119 -18.41 28.93 4.52
N ASN A 120 -18.13 28.05 3.55
CA ASN A 120 -18.66 28.19 2.19
C ASN A 120 -20.19 28.10 2.16
N LYS A 121 -20.77 27.16 2.91
CA LYS A 121 -22.23 27.04 3.05
C LYS A 121 -22.86 28.33 3.62
N ASN A 122 -22.24 28.93 4.63
CA ASN A 122 -22.72 30.18 5.22
C ASN A 122 -22.63 31.36 4.23
N LEU A 123 -21.59 31.39 3.39
CA LEU A 123 -21.49 32.36 2.30
C LEU A 123 -22.56 32.17 1.22
N GLU A 124 -22.87 30.92 0.85
CA GLU A 124 -23.91 30.60 -0.14
C GLU A 124 -25.31 31.08 0.30
N LEU A 125 -25.64 30.95 1.59
CA LEU A 125 -26.90 31.46 2.14
C LEU A 125 -27.03 32.98 2.02
N ASN A 126 -25.91 33.70 2.04
CA ASN A 126 -25.81 35.15 1.80
C ASN A 126 -26.75 36.05 2.65
N THR A 127 -27.19 35.57 3.82
CA THR A 127 -27.99 36.35 4.78
C THR A 127 -27.07 37.15 5.73
N THR A 128 -27.63 38.09 6.48
CA THR A 128 -26.86 38.84 7.49
C THR A 128 -26.32 37.91 8.58
N SER A 129 -27.14 36.98 9.09
CA SER A 129 -26.70 35.99 10.09
C SER A 129 -25.65 35.04 9.53
N SER A 130 -25.83 34.53 8.31
CA SER A 130 -24.87 33.58 7.73
C SER A 130 -23.54 34.25 7.40
N LYS A 131 -23.52 35.53 6.97
CA LYS A 131 -22.27 36.31 6.84
C LYS A 131 -21.57 36.51 8.18
N TYR A 132 -22.32 36.76 9.25
CA TYR A 132 -21.75 36.87 10.59
C TYR A 132 -21.08 35.55 11.03
N PHE A 133 -21.76 34.41 10.85
CA PHE A 133 -21.16 33.11 11.18
C PHE A 133 -20.00 32.74 10.27
N ALA A 134 -20.07 33.02 8.97
CA ALA A 134 -18.92 32.86 8.08
C ALA A 134 -17.72 33.64 8.61
N LYS A 135 -17.91 34.85 9.14
CA LYS A 135 -16.82 35.63 9.74
C LYS A 135 -16.19 34.95 10.95
N LEU A 136 -17.00 34.40 11.86
CA LEU A 136 -16.52 33.66 13.04
C LEU A 136 -15.78 32.39 12.62
N ILE A 137 -16.40 31.55 11.78
CA ILE A 137 -15.80 30.32 11.26
C ILE A 137 -14.51 30.62 10.52
N GLY A 138 -14.46 31.73 9.77
CA GLY A 138 -13.23 32.17 9.10
C GLY A 138 -12.08 32.45 10.06
N ALA A 139 -12.37 33.03 11.23
CA ALA A 139 -11.36 33.23 12.27
C ALA A 139 -10.88 31.90 12.85
N ASP A 140 -11.81 30.98 13.13
CA ASP A 140 -11.50 29.62 13.61
C ASP A 140 -10.64 28.84 12.60
N ILE A 141 -10.89 29.02 11.30
CA ILE A 141 -10.05 28.45 10.22
C ILE A 141 -8.62 28.97 10.30
N VAL A 142 -8.43 30.28 10.49
CA VAL A 142 -7.08 30.88 10.59
C VAL A 142 -6.35 30.34 11.83
N GLU A 143 -7.03 30.24 12.97
CA GLU A 143 -6.46 29.66 14.18
C GLU A 143 -6.07 28.18 13.99
N LYS A 144 -6.95 27.38 13.37
CA LYS A 144 -6.68 25.98 13.04
C LYS A 144 -5.48 25.83 12.09
N ILE A 145 -5.33 26.72 11.11
CA ILE A 145 -4.14 26.74 10.23
C ILE A 145 -2.85 27.00 11.04
N HIS A 146 -2.87 27.88 12.04
CA HIS A 146 -1.71 28.12 12.90
C HIS A 146 -1.34 26.90 13.74
N LEU A 147 -2.34 26.18 14.26
CA LEU A 147 -2.13 24.91 14.95
C LEU A 147 -1.47 23.88 14.01
N MET A 148 -2.01 23.71 12.81
CA MET A 148 -1.45 22.78 11.81
C MET A 148 -0.03 23.11 11.39
N LYS A 149 0.34 24.40 11.33
CA LYS A 149 1.73 24.83 11.12
C LYS A 149 2.64 24.39 12.27
N SER A 150 2.13 24.31 13.51
CA SER A 150 2.87 23.71 14.63
C SER A 150 3.08 22.22 14.41
N ASN A 151 2.03 21.47 14.05
CA ASN A 151 2.15 20.04 13.75
C ASN A 151 3.18 19.74 12.64
N LEU A 152 3.30 20.60 11.61
CA LEU A 152 4.34 20.44 10.58
C LEU A 152 5.76 20.64 11.11
N ARG A 153 5.95 21.46 12.15
CA ARG A 153 7.26 21.59 12.80
C ARG A 153 7.60 20.31 13.53
N ASP A 154 6.63 19.74 14.25
CA ASP A 154 6.82 18.47 14.95
C ASP A 154 7.17 17.34 13.96
N ILE A 155 6.50 17.26 12.80
CA ILE A 155 6.83 16.31 11.72
C ILE A 155 8.24 16.54 11.17
N LYS A 156 8.63 17.81 10.98
CA LYS A 156 9.95 18.18 10.45
C LYS A 156 11.08 17.85 11.42
N ASP A 157 10.82 17.93 12.71
CA ASP A 157 11.79 17.75 13.79
C ASP A 157 11.98 16.27 14.18
N ILE A 158 11.23 15.34 13.57
CA ILE A 158 11.45 13.88 13.68
C ILE A 158 12.89 13.56 13.25
N SER A 159 13.63 12.90 14.14
CA SER A 159 15.06 12.61 13.97
C SER A 159 15.42 11.14 14.21
N GLU A 160 14.43 10.33 14.54
CA GLU A 160 14.53 8.92 14.90
C GLU A 160 14.80 8.03 13.68
N LEU A 161 14.29 8.42 12.50
CA LEU A 161 14.44 7.64 11.28
C LEU A 161 15.84 7.76 10.70
N LYS A 162 16.48 6.62 10.46
CA LYS A 162 17.86 6.57 9.95
C LYS A 162 18.00 5.72 8.71
N LYS A 163 18.98 6.08 7.91
CA LYS A 163 19.56 5.23 6.88
C LYS A 163 21.06 5.23 7.06
N ASP A 164 21.62 4.09 7.44
CA ASP A 164 23.03 4.01 7.84
C ASP A 164 23.32 4.98 9.00
N ASN A 165 24.10 6.04 8.73
CA ASN A 165 24.45 7.08 9.71
C ASN A 165 23.73 8.42 9.42
N GLU A 166 22.84 8.46 8.43
CA GLU A 166 22.12 9.66 8.02
C GLU A 166 20.71 9.66 8.61
N THR A 167 20.30 10.80 9.19
CA THR A 167 18.91 11.02 9.61
C THR A 167 18.05 11.34 8.40
N LEU A 168 16.91 10.67 8.28
CA LEU A 168 15.91 10.90 7.23
C LEU A 168 14.91 11.97 7.70
N ASN A 169 15.02 13.19 7.16
CA ASN A 169 14.17 14.32 7.54
C ASN A 169 13.02 14.51 6.54
N PHE A 170 11.81 14.77 7.06
CA PHE A 170 10.63 15.06 6.23
C PHE A 170 10.66 16.50 5.68
N ASP A 171 10.34 16.66 4.39
CA ASP A 171 10.18 17.98 3.76
C ASP A 171 8.72 18.43 3.82
N THR A 172 8.41 19.32 4.76
CA THR A 172 7.06 19.88 4.98
C THR A 172 6.79 21.16 4.19
N SER A 173 7.74 21.64 3.38
CA SER A 173 7.70 22.99 2.79
C SER A 173 6.55 23.22 1.81
N ASN A 174 6.09 22.18 1.11
CA ASN A 174 4.94 22.30 0.20
C ASN A 174 3.63 22.44 0.96
N VAL A 175 3.44 21.64 2.02
CA VAL A 175 2.25 21.70 2.87
C VAL A 175 2.17 23.06 3.57
N GLU A 176 3.30 23.57 4.07
CA GLU A 176 3.39 24.89 4.69
C GLU A 176 2.96 26.02 3.74
N LYS A 177 3.47 26.02 2.50
CA LYS A 177 3.05 26.99 1.47
C LYS A 177 1.56 26.90 1.16
N SER A 178 1.01 25.69 1.06
CA SER A 178 -0.42 25.50 0.80
C SER A 178 -1.28 26.02 1.96
N LEU A 179 -0.84 25.83 3.21
CA LEU A 179 -1.49 26.44 4.37
C LEU A 179 -1.41 27.98 4.34
N ASP A 180 -0.27 28.56 3.95
CA ASP A 180 -0.14 30.02 3.78
C ASP A 180 -1.14 30.57 2.75
N TYR A 181 -1.27 29.92 1.60
CA TYR A 181 -2.24 30.33 0.58
C TYR A 181 -3.69 30.20 1.07
N LEU A 182 -3.99 29.15 1.83
CA LEU A 182 -5.32 28.97 2.43
C LEU A 182 -5.62 30.08 3.45
N GLU A 183 -4.66 30.40 4.33
CA GLU A 183 -4.78 31.46 5.32
C GLU A 183 -5.04 32.82 4.67
N LEU A 184 -4.28 33.15 3.61
CA LEU A 184 -4.47 34.38 2.84
C LEU A 184 -5.87 34.47 2.22
N LYS A 185 -6.37 33.35 1.66
CA LYS A 185 -7.70 33.28 1.08
C LYS A 185 -8.78 33.57 2.13
N PHE A 186 -8.73 32.91 3.28
CA PHE A 186 -9.74 33.10 4.33
C PHE A 186 -9.64 34.47 4.99
N SER A 187 -8.43 34.95 5.28
CA SER A 187 -8.21 36.31 5.81
C SER A 187 -8.84 37.37 4.90
N LYS A 188 -8.63 37.26 3.58
CA LYS A 188 -9.23 38.16 2.59
C LYS A 188 -10.76 38.03 2.55
N ASN A 189 -11.31 36.83 2.66
CA ASN A 189 -12.76 36.65 2.70
C ASN A 189 -13.38 37.26 3.97
N ILE A 190 -12.75 37.11 5.13
CA ILE A 190 -13.16 37.72 6.40
C ILE A 190 -13.17 39.25 6.28
N GLU A 191 -12.12 39.82 5.67
CA GLU A 191 -12.04 41.25 5.40
C GLU A 191 -13.18 41.72 4.47
N ASN A 192 -13.45 40.98 3.39
CA ASN A 192 -14.52 41.28 2.44
C ASN A 192 -15.92 41.19 3.06
N ILE A 193 -16.13 40.31 4.04
CA ILE A 193 -17.40 40.26 4.80
C ILE A 193 -17.59 41.56 5.59
N GLY A 194 -16.50 42.14 6.10
CA GLY A 194 -16.52 43.43 6.79
C GLY A 194 -17.21 43.38 8.16
N ASN A 195 -17.74 44.53 8.59
CA ASN A 195 -18.47 44.65 9.85
C ASN A 195 -19.92 44.23 9.66
N VAL A 196 -20.22 42.99 10.05
CA VAL A 196 -21.57 42.43 10.06
C VAL A 196 -22.02 42.28 11.50
N THR A 197 -23.17 42.84 11.84
CA THR A 197 -23.83 42.61 13.13
C THR A 197 -24.81 41.45 13.01
N PRO A 198 -24.80 40.48 13.95
CA PRO A 198 -25.73 39.36 13.94
C PRO A 198 -27.18 39.83 14.00
N SER A 199 -28.03 39.18 13.20
CA SER A 199 -29.47 39.46 13.16
C SER A 199 -30.12 39.16 14.51
N SER A 200 -31.20 39.87 14.82
CA SER A 200 -32.09 39.51 15.94
C SER A 200 -33.01 38.32 15.64
N ASN A 201 -32.99 37.78 14.42
CA ASN A 201 -33.78 36.62 14.04
C ASN A 201 -33.29 35.36 14.76
N LEU A 202 -34.23 34.53 15.19
CA LEU A 202 -33.92 33.23 15.79
C LEU A 202 -33.44 32.27 14.70
N THR A 203 -32.20 31.83 14.82
CA THR A 203 -31.62 30.81 13.94
C THR A 203 -30.94 29.75 14.78
N ILE A 204 -30.88 28.52 14.26
CA ILE A 204 -30.21 27.40 14.90
C ILE A 204 -29.45 26.60 13.84
N PHE A 205 -28.23 26.23 14.18
CA PHE A 205 -27.31 25.46 13.37
C PHE A 205 -26.55 24.48 14.26
N ILE A 206 -25.94 23.49 13.61
CA ILE A 206 -25.17 22.45 14.28
C ILE A 206 -23.91 22.12 13.48
N SER A 207 -22.81 21.86 14.18
CA SER A 207 -21.55 21.41 13.61
C SER A 207 -20.91 20.32 14.50
N PRO A 208 -20.55 19.14 13.95
CA PRO A 208 -20.71 18.74 12.54
C PRO A 208 -22.18 18.46 12.16
N LYS A 209 -22.47 18.40 10.86
CA LYS A 209 -23.85 18.23 10.35
C LYS A 209 -24.47 16.87 10.70
N ASN A 210 -23.66 15.81 10.73
CA ASN A 210 -24.09 14.45 11.09
C ASN A 210 -23.14 13.90 12.15
N PRO A 211 -23.32 14.31 13.42
CA PRO A 211 -22.46 13.86 14.52
C PRO A 211 -22.54 12.35 14.73
N LEU A 212 -21.46 11.78 15.25
CA LEU A 212 -21.47 10.50 15.93
C LEU A 212 -21.97 10.68 17.38
N ILE A 213 -22.51 9.62 17.97
CA ILE A 213 -22.73 9.62 19.42
C ILE A 213 -21.39 9.83 20.14
N TYR A 214 -21.43 10.56 21.25
CA TYR A 214 -20.26 10.98 22.02
C TYR A 214 -19.26 11.89 21.26
N GLU A 215 -19.63 12.41 20.10
CA GLU A 215 -18.88 13.46 19.42
C GLU A 215 -19.27 14.84 19.98
N ASN A 216 -18.27 15.65 20.30
CA ASN A 216 -18.51 17.00 20.82
C ASN A 216 -19.10 17.88 19.72
N THR A 217 -20.39 18.23 19.87
CA THR A 217 -21.15 18.91 18.83
C THR A 217 -21.45 20.35 19.25
N THR A 218 -21.14 21.30 18.37
CA THR A 218 -21.45 22.71 18.59
C THR A 218 -22.85 23.02 18.06
N ILE A 219 -23.75 23.47 18.93
CA ILE A 219 -25.05 24.04 18.56
C ILE A 219 -24.95 25.55 18.70
N TYR A 220 -25.22 26.28 17.62
CA TYR A 220 -25.02 27.74 17.58
C TYR A 220 -26.11 28.43 16.76
N GLY A 221 -26.22 29.75 16.90
CA GLY A 221 -27.28 30.49 16.24
C GLY A 221 -27.42 31.94 16.70
N THR A 222 -28.38 32.66 16.12
CA THR A 222 -28.68 34.06 16.43
C THR A 222 -30.00 34.24 17.14
N GLY A 223 -30.15 35.39 17.82
CA GLY A 223 -31.39 35.80 18.48
C GLY A 223 -31.22 37.15 19.17
N LEU A 224 -32.14 37.50 20.07
CA LEU A 224 -32.02 38.71 20.88
C LEU A 224 -31.12 38.45 22.10
N ASN A 225 -30.44 39.48 22.59
CA ASN A 225 -29.70 39.40 23.85
C ASN A 225 -30.61 38.91 25.00
N GLY A 226 -30.05 38.06 25.87
CA GLY A 226 -30.72 37.51 27.05
C GLY A 226 -30.92 35.99 26.96
N ASN A 227 -31.93 35.48 27.66
CA ASN A 227 -32.08 34.03 27.82
C ASN A 227 -32.85 33.41 26.65
N GLY A 228 -32.46 32.21 26.24
CA GLY A 228 -33.14 31.37 25.26
C GLY A 228 -33.09 29.91 25.67
N LYS A 229 -33.78 29.05 24.93
CA LYS A 229 -33.80 27.60 25.15
C LYS A 229 -33.64 26.86 23.85
N ILE A 230 -32.71 25.91 23.81
CA ILE A 230 -32.61 24.94 22.72
C ILE A 230 -33.48 23.74 23.12
N ILE A 231 -34.46 23.40 22.29
CA ILE A 231 -35.30 22.23 22.43
C ILE A 231 -34.76 21.17 21.47
N ILE A 232 -34.45 20.00 22.02
CA ILE A 232 -33.93 18.84 21.29
C ILE A 232 -34.95 17.72 21.47
N THR A 233 -35.54 17.25 20.38
CA THR A 233 -36.54 16.16 20.39
C THR A 233 -36.11 15.00 19.51
N GLY A 234 -36.37 13.76 19.94
CA GLY A 234 -35.99 12.56 19.18
C GLY A 234 -35.85 11.34 20.09
N PRO A 235 -34.79 10.53 19.93
CA PRO A 235 -34.47 9.41 20.84
C PRO A 235 -34.34 9.83 22.31
N GLU A 236 -33.97 11.09 22.56
CA GLU A 236 -33.97 11.73 23.87
C GLU A 236 -34.55 13.13 23.74
N ASN A 237 -35.38 13.55 24.71
CA ASN A 237 -36.00 14.87 24.73
C ASN A 237 -35.33 15.73 25.80
N ILE A 238 -34.63 16.78 25.37
CA ILE A 238 -33.79 17.62 26.23
C ILE A 238 -34.09 19.09 25.96
N THR A 239 -33.95 19.93 26.99
CA THR A 239 -34.07 21.38 26.87
C THR A 239 -32.87 22.03 27.54
N GLU A 240 -32.03 22.67 26.75
CA GLU A 240 -30.84 23.37 27.22
C GLU A 240 -31.10 24.86 27.34
N ASN A 241 -30.79 25.46 28.50
CA ASN A 241 -30.90 26.90 28.69
C ASN A 241 -29.62 27.57 28.20
N ILE A 242 -29.76 28.60 27.37
CA ILE A 242 -28.64 29.35 26.81
C ILE A 242 -28.77 30.84 27.09
N VAL A 243 -27.63 31.53 27.07
CA VAL A 243 -27.55 32.99 27.17
C VAL A 243 -26.99 33.53 25.88
N LEU A 244 -27.81 34.30 25.16
CA LEU A 244 -27.41 35.00 23.95
C LEU A 244 -26.76 36.33 24.32
N LYS A 245 -25.54 36.56 23.82
CA LYS A 245 -24.78 37.81 23.99
C LYS A 245 -24.42 38.33 22.60
N ASN A 246 -24.51 39.63 22.40
CA ASN A 246 -24.30 40.26 21.09
C ASN A 246 -25.07 39.52 19.98
N ASN A 247 -26.36 39.24 20.22
CA ASN A 247 -27.30 38.55 19.32
C ASN A 247 -26.86 37.17 18.80
N HIS A 248 -25.95 36.46 19.47
CA HIS A 248 -25.57 35.10 19.12
C HIS A 248 -25.36 34.22 20.35
N TYR A 249 -25.31 32.91 20.12
CA TYR A 249 -24.89 31.90 21.09
C TYR A 249 -24.11 30.79 20.41
N SER A 250 -23.34 30.07 21.21
CA SER A 250 -22.71 28.80 20.87
C SER A 250 -22.64 27.97 22.14
N THR A 251 -23.03 26.70 22.06
CA THR A 251 -22.94 25.75 23.17
C THR A 251 -22.47 24.40 22.66
N GLN A 252 -21.68 23.72 23.48
CA GLN A 252 -21.29 22.33 23.22
C GLN A 252 -22.38 21.39 23.75
N TYR A 253 -22.63 20.31 23.02
CA TYR A 253 -23.60 19.29 23.37
C TYR A 253 -23.13 17.91 22.91
N LEU A 254 -23.43 16.88 23.73
CA LEU A 254 -22.97 15.51 23.51
C LEU A 254 -24.17 14.57 23.39
N PHE A 255 -24.44 14.07 22.18
CA PHE A 255 -25.52 13.11 21.95
C PHE A 255 -25.11 11.71 22.43
N LYS A 256 -25.96 11.06 23.22
CA LYS A 256 -25.68 9.72 23.78
C LYS A 256 -26.32 8.58 23.00
N LYS A 257 -27.36 8.88 22.21
CA LYS A 257 -28.09 7.90 21.40
C LYS A 257 -28.09 8.27 19.94
N SER A 258 -27.99 7.25 19.08
CA SER A 258 -28.11 7.41 17.65
C SER A 258 -29.57 7.57 17.24
N GLY A 259 -29.82 8.31 16.17
CA GLY A 259 -31.15 8.48 15.59
C GLY A 259 -31.34 9.89 15.03
N ILE A 260 -32.55 10.16 14.57
CA ILE A 260 -32.93 11.46 14.01
C ILE A 260 -33.46 12.34 15.13
N TYR A 261 -32.82 13.50 15.31
CA TYR A 261 -33.23 14.54 16.25
C TYR A 261 -33.71 15.77 15.50
N THR A 262 -34.70 16.46 16.06
CA THR A 262 -35.14 17.78 15.61
C THR A 262 -34.72 18.81 16.66
N LEU A 263 -34.06 19.87 16.23
CA LEU A 263 -33.58 20.96 17.08
C LEU A 263 -34.31 22.26 16.75
N LYS A 264 -34.69 23.00 17.80
CA LYS A 264 -35.37 24.29 17.72
C LYS A 264 -34.85 25.25 18.78
N LEU A 265 -34.67 26.52 18.43
CA LEU A 265 -34.42 27.59 19.39
C LEU A 265 -35.72 28.30 19.76
N THR A 266 -35.96 28.51 21.05
CA THR A 266 -37.09 29.29 21.55
C THR A 266 -36.63 30.44 22.43
N GLN A 267 -37.20 31.62 22.23
CA GLN A 267 -36.87 32.82 23.01
C GLN A 267 -38.03 33.82 23.01
N TYR A 268 -38.39 34.35 24.18
CA TYR A 268 -39.47 35.34 24.36
C TYR A 268 -40.78 34.99 23.63
N GLY A 269 -41.16 33.71 23.60
CA GLY A 269 -42.37 33.22 22.94
C GLY A 269 -42.28 33.10 21.42
N ARG A 270 -41.08 33.27 20.83
CA ARG A 270 -40.79 33.04 19.41
C ARG A 270 -39.94 31.77 19.24
N GLU A 271 -40.01 31.20 18.05
CA GLU A 271 -39.30 29.98 17.67
C GLU A 271 -38.47 30.19 16.39
N SER A 272 -37.35 29.49 16.26
CA SER A 272 -36.61 29.35 14.99
C SER A 272 -37.30 28.34 14.06
N GLU A 273 -36.80 28.24 12.83
CA GLU A 273 -37.04 27.05 12.00
C GLU A 273 -36.41 25.82 12.65
N ASP A 274 -37.01 24.67 12.35
CA ASP A 274 -36.56 23.36 12.82
C ASP A 274 -35.42 22.85 11.93
N ILE A 275 -34.42 22.23 12.56
CA ILE A 275 -33.39 21.48 11.83
C ILE A 275 -33.43 20.01 12.26
N ASP A 276 -33.45 19.12 11.27
CA ASP A 276 -33.30 17.69 11.49
C ASP A 276 -31.84 17.27 11.36
N VAL A 277 -31.39 16.49 12.33
CA VAL A 277 -30.00 16.06 12.50
C VAL A 277 -29.99 14.56 12.68
N ASN A 278 -29.18 13.86 11.87
CA ASN A 278 -28.99 12.42 12.01
C ASN A 278 -27.72 12.14 12.84
N ILE A 279 -27.90 11.62 14.05
CA ILE A 279 -26.81 11.18 14.92
C ILE A 279 -26.51 9.72 14.64
N SER A 280 -25.29 9.43 14.18
CA SER A 280 -24.86 8.07 13.79
C SER A 280 -24.18 7.32 14.93
N LYS A 281 -24.20 5.98 14.87
CA LYS A 281 -23.39 5.12 15.74
C LYS A 281 -21.91 5.25 15.38
N ILE A 282 -21.03 4.89 16.32
CA ILE A 282 -19.58 4.98 16.10
C ILE A 282 -19.13 3.83 15.18
N PRO A 283 -18.50 4.12 14.02
CA PRO A 283 -17.90 3.10 13.16
C PRO A 283 -16.85 2.26 13.89
N THR A 284 -16.70 0.99 13.52
CA THR A 284 -15.70 0.09 14.10
C THR A 284 -14.81 -0.52 13.04
N LYS A 285 -13.69 -1.10 13.47
CA LYS A 285 -12.76 -1.81 12.59
C LYS A 285 -12.08 -2.98 13.30
N ILE A 286 -11.83 -4.04 12.53
CA ILE A 286 -11.12 -5.25 12.99
C ILE A 286 -9.65 -5.14 12.54
N ILE A 287 -8.73 -5.22 13.50
CA ILE A 287 -7.28 -5.22 13.34
C ILE A 287 -6.78 -6.66 13.54
N SER A 288 -6.10 -7.19 12.54
CA SER A 288 -5.56 -8.57 12.48
C SER A 288 -4.68 -8.66 11.23
N GLU A 289 -3.82 -9.65 11.10
CA GLU A 289 -3.20 -9.94 9.80
C GLU A 289 -4.27 -10.35 8.77
N SER A 290 -3.98 -10.13 7.50
CA SER A 290 -4.86 -10.53 6.38
C SER A 290 -4.49 -11.89 5.78
N TYR A 291 -3.30 -12.40 6.09
CA TYR A 291 -2.79 -13.68 5.61
C TYR A 291 -2.06 -14.37 6.76
N PHE A 292 -2.39 -15.64 7.00
CA PHE A 292 -1.74 -16.48 8.00
C PHE A 292 -1.15 -17.72 7.34
N GLU A 293 0.09 -18.05 7.69
CA GLU A 293 0.72 -19.31 7.31
C GLU A 293 0.84 -20.20 8.54
N PHE A 294 0.04 -21.26 8.56
CA PHE A 294 -0.12 -22.16 9.70
C PHE A 294 0.36 -23.55 9.36
N LEU A 295 0.86 -24.25 10.38
CA LEU A 295 1.29 -25.64 10.22
C LEU A 295 0.10 -26.58 10.40
N VAL A 296 -0.02 -27.58 9.54
CA VAL A 296 -0.96 -28.70 9.75
C VAL A 296 -0.58 -29.49 11.01
N LEU A 297 -1.54 -30.22 11.57
CA LEU A 297 -1.38 -31.09 12.75
C LEU A 297 -0.90 -30.35 14.01
N LYS A 298 -1.07 -29.02 14.05
CA LYS A 298 -0.75 -28.17 15.18
C LYS A 298 -1.90 -27.21 15.44
N GLU A 299 -2.13 -26.88 16.71
CA GLU A 299 -3.02 -25.77 17.08
C GLU A 299 -2.32 -24.44 16.74
N ASN A 300 -3.00 -23.62 15.95
CA ASN A 300 -2.55 -22.31 15.52
C ASN A 300 -3.55 -21.25 16.00
N ASN A 301 -3.09 -20.02 16.20
CA ASN A 301 -3.91 -18.97 16.78
C ASN A 301 -3.98 -17.75 15.87
N ILE A 302 -5.19 -17.23 15.68
CA ILE A 302 -5.44 -15.91 15.10
C ILE A 302 -5.77 -14.96 16.24
N SER A 303 -4.94 -13.94 16.42
CA SER A 303 -5.19 -12.89 17.40
C SER A 303 -5.41 -11.56 16.72
N GLY A 304 -6.31 -10.75 17.28
CA GLY A 304 -6.56 -9.41 16.77
C GLY A 304 -7.29 -8.52 17.78
N LYS A 305 -7.63 -7.30 17.33
CA LYS A 305 -8.41 -6.35 18.11
C LYS A 305 -9.56 -5.74 17.32
N VAL A 306 -10.59 -5.31 18.02
CA VAL A 306 -11.66 -4.46 17.50
C VAL A 306 -11.53 -3.09 18.14
N ILE A 307 -11.45 -2.07 17.29
CA ILE A 307 -11.33 -0.66 17.69
C ILE A 307 -12.49 0.15 17.15
N ASP A 308 -12.79 1.26 17.81
CA ASP A 308 -13.74 2.25 17.32
C ASP A 308 -13.07 3.31 16.41
N PHE A 309 -13.88 4.21 15.84
CA PHE A 309 -13.44 5.29 14.95
C PHE A 309 -12.35 6.17 15.56
N TYR A 310 -12.30 6.29 16.89
CA TYR A 310 -11.32 7.09 17.61
C TYR A 310 -10.07 6.29 17.99
N GLY A 311 -9.99 5.01 17.60
CA GLY A 311 -8.87 4.12 17.92
C GLY A 311 -8.94 3.47 19.30
N ASN A 312 -10.07 3.62 20.03
CA ASN A 312 -10.21 2.99 21.35
C ASN A 312 -10.63 1.52 21.20
N SER A 313 -10.08 0.66 22.07
CA SER A 313 -10.54 -0.73 22.19
C SER A 313 -12.02 -0.82 22.54
N ILE A 314 -12.72 -1.77 21.90
CA ILE A 314 -14.13 -2.04 22.18
C ILE A 314 -14.26 -3.10 23.28
N ASN A 315 -14.64 -2.69 24.47
CA ASN A 315 -14.66 -3.56 25.65
C ASN A 315 -15.91 -4.46 25.78
N SER A 316 -16.79 -4.46 24.78
CA SER A 316 -18.05 -5.21 24.82
C SER A 316 -18.50 -5.60 23.42
N GLY A 317 -18.98 -6.84 23.27
CA GLY A 317 -19.48 -7.40 22.01
C GLY A 317 -18.69 -8.64 21.59
N ASP A 318 -19.08 -9.19 20.45
CA ASP A 318 -18.55 -10.46 19.94
C ASP A 318 -17.94 -10.30 18.55
N ILE A 319 -16.85 -11.04 18.32
CA ILE A 319 -16.38 -11.37 16.97
C ILE A 319 -17.02 -12.68 16.56
N ILE A 320 -17.63 -12.68 15.38
CA ILE A 320 -18.20 -13.86 14.75
C ILE A 320 -17.16 -14.44 13.79
N PHE A 321 -16.84 -15.73 13.97
CA PHE A 321 -15.98 -16.52 13.10
C PHE A 321 -16.63 -17.88 12.86
N GLU A 322 -16.83 -18.28 11.59
CA GLU A 322 -17.48 -19.56 11.22
C GLU A 322 -18.83 -19.86 11.92
N ASN A 323 -19.57 -18.81 12.31
CA ASN A 323 -20.82 -18.84 13.11
C ASN A 323 -20.67 -19.03 14.62
N GLU A 324 -19.45 -19.04 15.14
CA GLU A 324 -19.19 -18.96 16.58
C GLU A 324 -19.04 -17.51 17.02
N ASN A 325 -19.58 -17.18 18.19
CA ASN A 325 -19.43 -15.87 18.81
C ASN A 325 -18.32 -15.92 19.86
N LEU A 326 -17.27 -15.14 19.64
CA LEU A 326 -16.12 -15.01 20.51
C LEU A 326 -16.21 -13.67 21.24
N ASN A 327 -16.38 -13.72 22.57
CA ASN A 327 -16.42 -12.52 23.39
C ASN A 327 -15.11 -11.74 23.29
N LEU A 328 -15.22 -10.42 23.19
CA LEU A 328 -14.05 -9.54 23.24
C LEU A 328 -13.59 -9.33 24.69
N GLU A 329 -12.29 -9.52 24.92
CA GLU A 329 -11.64 -9.13 26.18
C GLU A 329 -10.83 -7.85 25.94
N ASN A 330 -11.32 -6.70 26.43
CA ASN A 330 -10.67 -5.40 26.21
C ASN A 330 -10.42 -5.09 24.71
N GLY A 331 -11.38 -5.44 23.86
CA GLY A 331 -11.28 -5.32 22.41
C GLY A 331 -10.44 -6.40 21.74
N THR A 332 -9.80 -7.32 22.47
CA THR A 332 -9.00 -8.40 21.87
C THR A 332 -9.83 -9.64 21.61
N PHE A 333 -9.47 -10.38 20.56
CA PHE A 333 -9.98 -11.73 20.29
C PHE A 333 -8.83 -12.67 19.97
N ASN A 334 -9.03 -13.95 20.27
CA ASN A 334 -8.12 -15.04 19.90
C ASN A 334 -8.94 -16.23 19.39
N ILE A 335 -8.53 -16.81 18.27
CA ILE A 335 -9.21 -17.93 17.60
C ILE A 335 -8.21 -19.06 17.44
N SER A 336 -8.45 -20.19 18.11
CA SER A 336 -7.68 -21.42 17.92
C SER A 336 -8.19 -22.18 16.69
N LEU A 337 -7.28 -22.57 15.81
CA LEU A 337 -7.55 -23.33 14.60
C LEU A 337 -6.62 -24.53 14.47
N TYR A 338 -7.14 -25.57 13.84
CA TYR A 338 -6.42 -26.82 13.61
C TYR A 338 -6.84 -27.41 12.25
N ALA A 339 -5.88 -27.98 11.53
CA ALA A 339 -6.12 -28.65 10.26
C ALA A 339 -5.29 -29.93 10.15
N ASP A 340 -5.92 -31.02 9.68
CA ASP A 340 -5.24 -32.31 9.49
C ASP A 340 -4.47 -32.42 8.16
N TYR A 341 -4.73 -31.52 7.21
CA TYR A 341 -4.17 -31.56 5.86
C TYR A 341 -4.00 -30.16 5.28
N GLU A 342 -3.17 -30.07 4.25
CA GLU A 342 -2.83 -28.81 3.59
C GLU A 342 -4.02 -28.25 2.83
N LYS A 343 -4.35 -26.98 3.11
CA LYS A 343 -5.50 -26.30 2.51
C LYS A 343 -5.34 -24.79 2.62
N ILE A 344 -5.96 -24.09 1.69
CA ILE A 344 -6.11 -22.64 1.73
C ILE A 344 -7.59 -22.34 1.93
N GLU A 345 -7.90 -21.59 2.98
CA GLU A 345 -9.25 -21.19 3.32
C GLU A 345 -9.36 -19.68 3.48
N ASN A 346 -10.52 -19.15 3.13
CA ASN A 346 -10.84 -17.74 3.26
C ASN A 346 -11.95 -17.58 4.29
N TYR A 347 -11.71 -16.73 5.28
CA TYR A 347 -12.63 -16.47 6.37
C TYR A 347 -12.99 -14.99 6.46
N THR A 348 -14.19 -14.72 6.98
CA THR A 348 -14.65 -13.38 7.29
C THR A 348 -14.83 -13.26 8.80
N LEU A 349 -14.03 -12.42 9.44
CA LEU A 349 -14.24 -11.96 10.80
C LEU A 349 -15.32 -10.87 10.78
N LYS A 350 -16.33 -10.98 11.63
CA LYS A 350 -17.41 -9.99 11.71
C LYS A 350 -17.66 -9.52 13.13
N PHE A 351 -17.60 -8.23 13.36
CA PHE A 351 -18.08 -7.59 14.57
C PHE A 351 -19.52 -7.11 14.34
N SER A 352 -20.43 -7.50 15.22
CA SER A 352 -21.85 -7.18 15.09
C SER A 352 -22.18 -5.76 15.57
N GLU A 353 -23.17 -5.14 14.94
CA GLU A 353 -23.69 -3.84 15.36
C GLU A 353 -24.28 -3.92 16.77
N SER A 354 -24.03 -2.90 17.59
CA SER A 354 -24.58 -2.73 18.94
C SER A 354 -25.35 -1.41 19.05
N GLU A 355 -25.84 -1.05 20.23
CA GLU A 355 -26.46 0.28 20.45
C GLU A 355 -25.48 1.42 20.19
N LYS A 356 -24.20 1.24 20.55
CA LYS A 356 -23.15 2.26 20.44
C LYS A 356 -22.39 2.19 19.11
N TYR A 357 -22.14 0.98 18.62
CA TYR A 357 -21.17 0.74 17.56
C TYR A 357 -21.81 0.18 16.29
N LEU A 358 -21.35 0.61 15.12
CA LEU A 358 -21.69 -0.03 13.84
C LEU A 358 -20.98 -1.38 13.71
N SER A 359 -21.47 -2.23 12.81
CA SER A 359 -20.78 -3.49 12.48
C SER A 359 -19.53 -3.23 11.63
N SER A 360 -18.58 -4.16 11.67
CA SER A 360 -17.42 -4.17 10.78
C SER A 360 -17.03 -5.60 10.40
N GLU A 361 -16.39 -5.76 9.24
CA GLU A 361 -15.97 -7.06 8.73
C GLU A 361 -14.55 -7.02 8.16
N LYS A 362 -13.83 -8.14 8.25
CA LYS A 362 -12.49 -8.31 7.71
C LYS A 362 -12.30 -9.70 7.13
N ASN A 363 -11.85 -9.77 5.89
CA ASN A 363 -11.49 -11.02 5.25
C ASN A 363 -10.03 -11.36 5.57
N ILE A 364 -9.79 -12.64 5.87
CA ILE A 364 -8.48 -13.21 6.13
C ILE A 364 -8.32 -14.47 5.28
N GLU A 365 -7.10 -14.72 4.81
CA GLU A 365 -6.71 -15.95 4.13
C GLU A 365 -5.81 -16.75 5.05
N ILE A 366 -6.04 -18.06 5.15
CA ILE A 366 -5.23 -18.97 5.96
C ILE A 366 -4.69 -20.06 5.05
N ASN A 367 -3.37 -20.21 5.03
CA ASN A 367 -2.68 -21.28 4.34
C ASN A 367 -2.15 -22.28 5.37
N PHE A 368 -2.77 -23.45 5.45
CA PHE A 368 -2.24 -24.57 6.21
C PHE A 368 -1.26 -25.35 5.35
N SER A 369 0.01 -25.39 5.75
CA SER A 369 1.11 -26.05 5.04
C SER A 369 1.83 -27.05 5.94
N LYS A 370 2.52 -28.01 5.33
CA LYS A 370 3.46 -28.88 6.06
C LYS A 370 4.81 -28.18 6.24
N PRO A 371 5.45 -28.35 7.40
CA PRO A 371 6.83 -27.88 7.58
C PRO A 371 7.80 -28.64 6.66
N LEU A 372 8.86 -27.96 6.23
CA LEU A 372 9.99 -28.60 5.54
C LEU A 372 10.88 -29.34 6.55
N LEU A 373 11.33 -30.53 6.18
CA LEU A 373 12.31 -31.30 6.94
C LEU A 373 13.72 -30.74 6.69
N ASN A 374 14.38 -30.27 7.76
CA ASN A 374 15.76 -29.80 7.68
C ASN A 374 16.75 -30.98 7.63
N ILE A 375 17.17 -31.38 6.43
CA ILE A 375 18.18 -32.42 6.20
C ILE A 375 19.53 -31.76 5.96
N GLN A 376 20.54 -32.13 6.74
CA GLN A 376 21.92 -31.69 6.54
C GLN A 376 22.82 -32.87 6.22
N ILE A 377 23.72 -32.72 5.25
CA ILE A 377 24.73 -33.70 4.88
C ILE A 377 26.12 -33.10 4.91
N TYR A 378 27.11 -33.92 5.26
CA TYR A 378 28.51 -33.56 5.35
C TYR A 378 29.41 -34.74 4.96
N SER A 379 30.62 -34.40 4.53
CA SER A 379 31.71 -35.35 4.25
C SER A 379 32.98 -34.84 4.91
N GLU A 380 33.82 -35.75 5.42
CA GLU A 380 35.12 -35.42 6.00
C GLU A 380 36.14 -34.98 4.93
N ILE A 381 35.96 -35.44 3.69
CA ILE A 381 36.90 -35.24 2.58
C ILE A 381 36.11 -34.76 1.34
N GLY A 382 36.51 -33.63 0.75
CA GLY A 382 35.87 -33.04 -0.44
C GLY A 382 36.50 -33.45 -1.79
N LYS A 383 37.67 -34.10 -1.75
CA LYS A 383 38.41 -34.57 -2.92
C LYS A 383 38.82 -36.03 -2.72
N ILE A 384 38.43 -36.90 -3.64
CA ILE A 384 38.72 -38.34 -3.56
C ILE A 384 39.26 -38.85 -4.88
N ASN A 385 39.93 -40.00 -4.85
CA ASN A 385 40.31 -40.68 -6.07
C ASN A 385 39.16 -41.51 -6.64
N LYS A 386 39.22 -41.75 -7.95
CA LYS A 386 38.33 -42.66 -8.64
C LYS A 386 38.35 -44.03 -7.94
N ASN A 387 37.17 -44.63 -7.79
CA ASN A 387 36.93 -45.89 -7.07
C ASN A 387 37.29 -45.87 -5.57
N GLU A 388 37.66 -44.73 -5.00
CA GLU A 388 37.79 -44.56 -3.56
C GLU A 388 36.39 -44.30 -2.96
N PRO A 389 35.98 -45.01 -1.89
CA PRO A 389 34.68 -44.81 -1.29
C PRO A 389 34.61 -43.48 -0.53
N LEU A 390 33.65 -42.64 -0.89
CA LEU A 390 33.31 -41.44 -0.14
C LEU A 390 32.25 -41.77 0.90
N THR A 391 32.55 -41.51 2.18
CA THR A 391 31.55 -41.54 3.24
C THR A 391 30.83 -40.20 3.34
N ILE A 392 29.50 -40.22 3.23
CA ILE A 392 28.62 -39.08 3.53
C ILE A 392 27.83 -39.42 4.79
N THR A 393 27.81 -38.47 5.71
CA THR A 393 26.97 -38.55 6.90
C THR A 393 25.91 -37.46 6.82
N GLY A 394 24.70 -37.77 7.28
CA GLY A 394 23.62 -36.81 7.32
C GLY A 394 22.82 -36.87 8.60
N THR A 395 22.18 -35.75 8.92
CA THR A 395 21.40 -35.53 10.13
C THR A 395 20.12 -34.77 9.81
N PHE A 396 19.04 -35.11 10.51
CA PHE A 396 17.75 -34.42 10.48
C PHE A 396 17.05 -34.61 11.83
N GLU A 397 15.88 -33.98 12.02
CA GLU A 397 15.13 -34.06 13.26
C GLU A 397 14.75 -35.52 13.62
N LYS A 398 15.09 -35.96 14.84
CA LYS A 398 14.80 -37.31 15.33
C LYS A 398 13.31 -37.45 15.63
N GLY A 399 12.70 -38.58 15.26
CA GLY A 399 11.33 -38.87 15.68
C GLY A 399 10.62 -39.94 14.88
N GLN A 400 10.98 -40.16 13.61
CA GLN A 400 10.38 -41.17 12.74
C GLN A 400 11.42 -41.76 11.79
N ASP A 401 11.23 -43.02 11.39
CA ASP A 401 11.98 -43.62 10.28
C ASP A 401 11.46 -43.03 8.96
N LEU A 402 12.33 -42.30 8.26
CA LEU A 402 12.03 -41.63 6.99
C LEU A 402 12.74 -42.33 5.83
N ASN A 403 12.02 -42.51 4.72
CA ASN A 403 12.59 -43.02 3.47
C ASN A 403 13.21 -41.87 2.67
N LEU A 404 14.54 -41.84 2.62
CA LEU A 404 15.34 -40.81 1.98
C LEU A 404 15.91 -41.31 0.66
N LYS A 405 16.20 -40.38 -0.24
CA LYS A 405 16.73 -40.66 -1.58
C LYS A 405 18.04 -39.94 -1.81
N LEU A 406 19.11 -40.69 -2.07
CA LEU A 406 20.45 -40.16 -2.34
C LEU A 406 20.65 -39.90 -3.83
N TRP A 407 21.12 -38.70 -4.15
CA TRP A 407 21.38 -38.24 -5.52
C TRP A 407 22.85 -37.92 -5.72
N VAL A 408 23.37 -38.33 -6.88
CA VAL A 408 24.70 -37.96 -7.36
C VAL A 408 24.56 -37.40 -8.78
N GLY A 409 24.78 -36.09 -8.92
CA GLY A 409 24.40 -35.31 -10.09
C GLY A 409 22.89 -35.38 -10.31
N ASN A 410 22.48 -35.78 -11.53
CA ASN A 410 21.07 -35.94 -11.89
C ASN A 410 20.55 -37.37 -11.67
N ASN A 411 21.37 -38.27 -11.12
CA ASN A 411 21.01 -39.68 -10.96
C ASN A 411 20.71 -40.00 -9.49
N SER A 412 19.54 -40.58 -9.27
CA SER A 412 19.18 -41.23 -8.02
C SER A 412 19.94 -42.54 -7.90
N ILE A 413 20.76 -42.70 -6.87
CA ILE A 413 21.58 -43.90 -6.70
C ILE A 413 21.01 -44.87 -5.67
N GLU A 414 20.30 -44.38 -4.65
CA GLU A 414 19.82 -45.24 -3.56
C GLU A 414 18.60 -44.65 -2.84
N TYR A 415 17.68 -45.52 -2.40
CA TYR A 415 16.65 -45.22 -1.40
C TYR A 415 17.02 -45.91 -0.08
N PHE A 416 16.86 -45.22 1.04
CA PHE A 416 17.22 -45.78 2.35
C PHE A 416 16.37 -45.20 3.48
N ASN A 417 16.09 -46.01 4.49
CA ASN A 417 15.41 -45.56 5.70
C ASN A 417 16.43 -45.11 6.75
N SER A 418 16.09 -44.05 7.48
CA SER A 418 16.90 -43.53 8.59
C SER A 418 16.01 -42.85 9.63
N ASN A 419 16.46 -42.76 10.87
CA ASN A 419 15.84 -41.95 11.92
C ASN A 419 16.88 -41.00 12.53
N GLY A 420 16.77 -39.73 12.17
CA GLY A 420 17.58 -38.62 12.63
C GLY A 420 19.02 -38.57 12.11
N THR A 421 19.69 -39.71 11.86
CA THR A 421 21.08 -39.74 11.35
C THR A 421 21.33 -40.91 10.41
N PHE A 422 22.12 -40.69 9.35
CA PHE A 422 22.54 -41.74 8.42
C PHE A 422 24.00 -41.60 8.01
N LYS A 423 24.57 -42.71 7.52
CA LYS A 423 25.90 -42.79 6.91
C LYS A 423 25.79 -43.63 5.64
N LYS A 424 26.33 -43.12 4.52
CA LYS A 424 26.29 -43.76 3.20
C LYS A 424 27.64 -43.68 2.52
N GLU A 425 28.00 -44.73 1.81
CA GLU A 425 29.23 -44.81 1.02
C GLU A 425 28.90 -44.71 -0.47
N ILE A 426 29.63 -43.87 -1.19
CA ILE A 426 29.45 -43.63 -2.62
C ILE A 426 30.75 -43.91 -3.34
N LEU A 427 30.68 -44.64 -4.45
CA LEU A 427 31.81 -44.92 -5.32
C LEU A 427 31.64 -44.17 -6.65
N PHE A 428 32.73 -43.55 -7.11
CA PHE A 428 32.76 -42.79 -8.35
C PHE A 428 33.65 -43.49 -9.37
N GLU A 429 33.05 -44.02 -10.44
CA GLU A 429 33.77 -44.76 -11.48
C GLU A 429 34.49 -43.86 -12.50
N LYS A 430 34.17 -42.56 -12.52
CA LYS A 430 34.71 -41.59 -13.47
C LYS A 430 35.21 -40.35 -12.72
N PRO A 431 36.34 -39.75 -13.16
CA PRO A 431 36.77 -38.47 -12.63
C PRO A 431 35.81 -37.36 -13.06
N GLY A 432 35.67 -36.33 -12.22
CA GLY A 432 34.76 -35.21 -12.47
C GLY A 432 34.29 -34.51 -11.20
N ASN A 433 33.46 -33.49 -11.38
CA ASN A 433 32.79 -32.80 -10.28
C ASN A 433 31.36 -33.32 -10.16
N TYR A 434 30.98 -33.73 -8.95
CA TYR A 434 29.67 -34.30 -8.67
C TYR A 434 28.96 -33.49 -7.59
N GLU A 435 27.67 -33.22 -7.83
CA GLU A 435 26.76 -32.71 -6.82
C GLU A 435 26.17 -33.88 -6.06
N VAL A 436 26.27 -33.89 -4.74
CA VAL A 436 25.64 -34.91 -3.90
C VAL A 436 24.64 -34.26 -2.97
N PHE A 437 23.41 -34.79 -2.95
CA PHE A 437 22.35 -34.30 -2.07
C PHE A 437 21.36 -35.42 -1.76
N VAL A 438 20.57 -35.21 -0.70
CA VAL A 438 19.52 -36.13 -0.29
C VAL A 438 18.17 -35.42 -0.40
N THR A 439 17.16 -36.13 -0.89
CA THR A 439 15.77 -35.67 -0.89
C THR A 439 14.91 -36.55 -0.01
N PHE A 440 13.85 -35.95 0.53
CA PHE A 440 12.74 -36.62 1.15
C PHE A 440 11.48 -36.28 0.36
N ASP A 441 10.72 -37.30 -0.06
CA ASP A 441 9.57 -37.12 -0.94
C ASP A 441 8.31 -36.59 -0.21
N GLY A 442 8.41 -36.35 1.10
CA GLY A 442 7.30 -35.91 1.95
C GLY A 442 6.60 -37.07 2.67
N ASN A 443 5.83 -36.75 3.71
CA ASN A 443 4.86 -37.65 4.36
C ASN A 443 3.67 -36.84 4.91
N ASP A 444 2.88 -37.44 5.81
CA ASP A 444 1.75 -36.76 6.43
C ASP A 444 2.15 -35.55 7.30
N TYR A 445 3.39 -35.53 7.82
CA TYR A 445 3.90 -34.50 8.73
C TYR A 445 4.78 -33.46 8.06
N TYR A 446 5.59 -33.84 7.08
CA TYR A 446 6.59 -32.99 6.44
C TYR A 446 6.38 -32.92 4.93
N ASP A 447 6.62 -31.75 4.35
CA ASP A 447 6.62 -31.57 2.91
C ASP A 447 7.91 -32.12 2.26
N LEU A 448 7.91 -32.23 0.94
CA LEU A 448 9.06 -32.58 0.14
C LEU A 448 10.25 -31.66 0.46
N SER A 449 11.38 -32.26 0.77
CA SER A 449 12.54 -31.55 1.32
C SER A 449 13.83 -31.98 0.63
N LYS A 450 14.78 -31.05 0.51
CA LYS A 450 16.10 -31.28 -0.10
C LYS A 450 17.18 -30.80 0.86
N SER A 451 18.23 -31.60 1.03
CA SER A 451 19.39 -31.22 1.84
C SER A 451 20.22 -30.11 1.18
N ASN A 452 21.22 -29.62 1.92
CA ASN A 452 22.35 -28.92 1.28
C ASN A 452 23.02 -29.81 0.22
N VAL A 453 23.71 -29.19 -0.74
CA VAL A 453 24.42 -29.87 -1.83
C VAL A 453 25.92 -29.90 -1.50
N LEU A 454 26.53 -31.08 -1.56
CA LEU A 454 27.98 -31.25 -1.44
C LEU A 454 28.61 -31.33 -2.84
N MET A 455 29.66 -30.55 -3.05
CA MET A 455 30.47 -30.61 -4.28
C MET A 455 31.67 -31.53 -4.04
N ILE A 456 31.72 -32.64 -4.78
CA ILE A 456 32.79 -33.64 -4.66
C ILE A 456 33.65 -33.61 -5.93
N ASN A 457 34.97 -33.49 -5.77
CA ASN A 457 35.94 -33.58 -6.85
C ASN A 457 36.58 -34.96 -6.89
N VAL A 458 36.41 -35.69 -7.99
CA VAL A 458 36.97 -37.04 -8.17
C VAL A 458 38.14 -36.97 -9.16
N THR A 459 39.33 -37.38 -8.73
CA THR A 459 40.56 -37.41 -9.56
C THR A 459 40.95 -38.81 -9.99
N ASP A 460 41.71 -38.92 -11.09
CA ASP A 460 42.27 -40.19 -11.57
C ASP A 460 43.78 -40.21 -11.23
N ASP A 461 44.17 -40.99 -10.24
CA ASP A 461 45.56 -41.05 -9.77
C ASP A 461 46.48 -41.89 -10.68
N ASP A 462 45.94 -42.58 -11.70
CA ASP A 462 46.75 -43.44 -12.58
C ASP A 462 47.59 -42.69 -13.62
N LYS A 463 47.39 -41.37 -13.79
CA LYS A 463 48.31 -40.51 -14.55
C LYS A 463 48.19 -39.06 -14.08
N ASP A 464 49.05 -38.62 -13.16
CA ASP A 464 49.55 -37.23 -13.16
C ASP A 464 50.74 -37.01 -12.20
N ILE A 465 51.94 -37.45 -12.62
CA ILE A 465 53.22 -36.88 -12.16
C ILE A 465 53.52 -35.59 -12.96
N ASN A 466 52.56 -34.71 -13.19
CA ASN A 466 52.82 -33.40 -13.81
C ASN A 466 51.77 -32.33 -13.46
N LEU A 467 51.38 -32.25 -12.18
CA LEU A 467 50.48 -31.20 -11.70
C LEU A 467 51.15 -29.86 -11.36
N PHE A 468 52.45 -29.68 -11.64
CA PHE A 468 53.11 -28.36 -11.59
C PHE A 468 53.14 -27.61 -12.93
N THR A 469 52.83 -28.28 -14.05
CA THR A 469 52.77 -27.62 -15.37
C THR A 469 51.36 -27.22 -15.80
N ALA A 470 50.31 -27.76 -15.15
CA ALA A 470 48.92 -27.35 -15.39
C ALA A 470 48.46 -26.14 -14.55
N PHE A 471 49.12 -25.85 -13.42
CA PHE A 471 48.80 -24.71 -12.56
C PHE A 471 49.21 -23.34 -13.16
N ILE A 472 50.13 -23.31 -14.13
CA ILE A 472 50.51 -22.07 -14.83
C ILE A 472 49.63 -21.83 -16.07
N SER A 473 48.89 -22.82 -16.57
CA SER A 473 47.93 -22.65 -17.67
C SER A 473 46.48 -22.43 -17.23
N GLN A 474 46.13 -22.61 -15.96
CA GLN A 474 44.80 -22.27 -15.40
C GLN A 474 44.76 -20.98 -14.57
N ALA A 475 45.86 -20.23 -14.52
CA ALA A 475 45.80 -18.77 -14.26
C ALA A 475 45.34 -17.97 -15.50
N ALA A 476 45.15 -18.66 -16.65
CA ALA A 476 44.64 -18.09 -17.90
C ALA A 476 43.14 -18.37 -18.15
N GLU A 477 42.46 -19.09 -17.25
CA GLU A 477 40.99 -19.06 -17.17
C GLU A 477 40.55 -17.97 -16.18
N ILE A 478 41.10 -16.77 -16.36
CA ILE A 478 40.37 -15.54 -15.99
C ILE A 478 39.08 -15.61 -16.80
N ASN A 479 38.04 -16.05 -16.10
CA ASN A 479 36.63 -16.05 -16.45
C ASN A 479 36.42 -15.25 -17.74
N TRP A 480 36.35 -15.91 -18.89
CA TRP A 480 36.16 -15.25 -20.19
C TRP A 480 34.96 -14.30 -20.17
N LYS A 481 34.01 -14.52 -19.24
CA LYS A 481 32.92 -13.62 -18.87
C LYS A 481 33.37 -12.29 -18.25
N ILE A 482 34.40 -12.27 -17.40
CA ILE A 482 35.05 -11.06 -16.86
C ILE A 482 35.86 -10.36 -17.94
N LEU A 483 36.55 -11.10 -18.82
CA LEU A 483 37.25 -10.51 -19.96
C LEU A 483 36.26 -9.88 -20.96
N ILE A 484 35.12 -10.55 -21.21
CA ILE A 484 33.98 -10.03 -21.99
C ILE A 484 33.33 -8.83 -21.28
N LEU A 485 33.23 -8.83 -19.95
CA LEU A 485 32.67 -7.71 -19.20
C LEU A 485 33.61 -6.50 -19.24
N ILE A 486 34.92 -6.69 -19.14
CA ILE A 486 35.93 -5.64 -19.30
C ILE A 486 35.98 -5.16 -20.75
N LEU A 487 35.89 -6.06 -21.75
CA LEU A 487 35.76 -5.70 -23.16
C LEU A 487 34.45 -4.98 -23.46
N LEU A 488 33.35 -5.31 -22.80
CA LEU A 488 32.07 -4.61 -22.91
C LEU A 488 32.12 -3.24 -22.23
N ILE A 489 32.81 -3.11 -21.09
CA ILE A 489 33.01 -1.83 -20.41
C ILE A 489 33.95 -0.92 -21.23
N ILE A 490 34.97 -1.48 -21.89
CA ILE A 490 35.86 -0.76 -22.80
C ILE A 490 35.15 -0.45 -24.14
N ALA A 491 34.31 -1.36 -24.66
CA ALA A 491 33.52 -1.16 -25.87
C ALA A 491 32.34 -0.17 -25.68
N PHE A 492 31.77 -0.10 -24.47
CA PHE A 492 30.77 0.92 -24.11
C PHE A 492 31.40 2.24 -23.63
N GLY A 493 32.70 2.25 -23.35
CA GLY A 493 33.48 3.44 -22.98
C GLY A 493 33.96 4.30 -24.16
N ILE A 494 33.71 3.88 -25.41
CA ILE A 494 34.10 4.64 -26.61
C ILE A 494 32.85 5.02 -27.42
N LYS A 495 32.79 6.31 -27.79
CA LYS A 495 31.68 7.04 -28.41
C LYS A 495 30.96 6.27 -29.53
N PHE A 496 29.67 6.00 -29.29
CA PHE A 496 28.68 5.54 -30.26
C PHE A 496 28.36 6.66 -31.29
N SER A 497 29.20 6.86 -32.31
CA SER A 497 28.81 7.62 -33.51
C SER A 497 28.86 6.84 -34.83
N ASP A 498 29.52 5.68 -34.89
CA ASP A 498 29.87 5.11 -36.21
C ASP A 498 29.26 3.73 -36.53
N LEU A 499 28.41 3.16 -35.66
CA LEU A 499 27.81 1.84 -35.87
C LEU A 499 26.43 1.84 -36.57
N TYR A 500 26.09 2.88 -37.32
CA TYR A 500 24.79 3.01 -38.00
C TYR A 500 24.75 2.50 -39.45
N ASN A 501 25.85 1.92 -39.96
CA ASN A 501 25.97 1.60 -41.40
C ASN A 501 25.97 0.12 -41.78
N ILE A 502 25.67 -0.81 -40.86
CA ILE A 502 25.77 -2.26 -41.16
C ILE A 502 24.41 -2.98 -41.31
N PHE A 503 23.28 -2.35 -40.96
CA PHE A 503 21.95 -2.98 -41.11
C PHE A 503 21.02 -2.27 -42.08
N LYS A 504 21.54 -1.91 -43.26
CA LYS A 504 20.72 -1.51 -44.41
C LYS A 504 20.89 -2.54 -45.52
N ASN A 505 19.89 -3.43 -45.67
CA ASN A 505 19.34 -4.00 -46.90
C ASN A 505 18.95 -5.49 -46.77
N LYS A 506 17.64 -5.77 -46.68
CA LYS A 506 16.99 -6.76 -47.55
C LYS A 506 15.45 -6.63 -47.52
N THR A 507 14.92 -6.31 -48.70
CA THR A 507 13.53 -6.29 -49.19
C THR A 507 12.92 -7.71 -49.20
N GLN A 508 11.66 -7.92 -48.79
CA GLN A 508 10.39 -8.13 -49.56
C GLN A 508 9.71 -9.37 -48.88
N GLU A 509 8.40 -9.61 -48.76
CA GLU A 509 7.23 -9.35 -49.61
C GLU A 509 5.89 -9.68 -48.86
N LYS A 510 4.79 -9.14 -49.41
CA LYS A 510 3.32 -9.31 -49.23
C LYS A 510 2.73 -10.49 -48.42
N THR A 511 1.58 -10.23 -47.75
CA THR A 511 0.23 -10.66 -48.22
C THR A 511 -0.93 -10.05 -47.41
N VAL A 512 -1.97 -9.64 -48.14
CA VAL A 512 -3.29 -9.17 -47.68
C VAL A 512 -4.28 -10.33 -47.77
N LYS A 513 -5.16 -10.49 -46.78
CA LYS A 513 -6.44 -11.22 -46.92
C LYS A 513 -7.60 -10.43 -46.30
N LYS A 514 -8.74 -10.46 -46.98
CA LYS A 514 -10.00 -9.73 -46.73
C LYS A 514 -11.04 -10.61 -45.99
N TYR A 515 -11.71 -9.99 -45.00
CA TYR A 515 -13.10 -10.06 -44.45
C TYR A 515 -14.07 -11.22 -44.74
N PRO A 516 -15.04 -11.49 -43.83
CA PRO A 516 -16.39 -10.89 -44.00
C PRO A 516 -17.09 -10.37 -42.72
N ASP A 517 -17.98 -9.41 -42.95
CA ASP A 517 -18.95 -8.79 -42.04
C ASP A 517 -20.12 -9.73 -41.64
N ASN A 518 -20.77 -9.45 -40.50
CA ASN A 518 -22.23 -9.59 -40.35
C ASN A 518 -22.85 -8.74 -39.21
N ILE A 519 -23.57 -7.68 -39.60
CA ILE A 519 -24.94 -7.21 -39.24
C ILE A 519 -25.39 -7.04 -37.75
N LEU A 520 -25.34 -5.77 -37.28
CA LEU A 520 -26.35 -4.86 -36.66
C LEU A 520 -27.45 -5.33 -35.65
N PRO A 521 -27.74 -4.50 -34.61
CA PRO A 521 -28.80 -3.48 -34.77
C PRO A 521 -28.49 -2.07 -34.22
N LYS A 522 -29.18 -1.09 -34.82
CA LYS A 522 -29.07 0.37 -34.68
C LYS A 522 -29.65 0.91 -33.37
N SER A 523 -28.77 1.40 -32.50
CA SER A 523 -28.91 2.73 -31.87
C SER A 523 -27.50 3.20 -31.51
N SER A 524 -27.16 4.48 -31.74
CA SER A 524 -25.85 5.15 -31.47
C SER A 524 -24.83 5.34 -32.62
N GLU A 525 -25.23 5.43 -33.89
CA GLU A 525 -24.31 5.58 -35.05
C GLU A 525 -23.22 6.67 -34.91
N LYS A 526 -23.46 7.78 -34.21
CA LYS A 526 -22.45 8.84 -34.03
C LYS A 526 -21.44 8.56 -32.91
N SER A 527 -21.84 7.87 -31.83
CA SER A 527 -20.94 7.49 -30.73
C SER A 527 -20.06 6.32 -31.15
N ALA A 528 -20.66 5.31 -31.78
CA ALA A 528 -19.96 4.13 -32.26
C ALA A 528 -18.91 4.46 -33.35
N VAL A 529 -19.17 5.46 -34.21
CA VAL A 529 -18.18 5.92 -35.20
C VAL A 529 -17.00 6.62 -34.53
N ILE A 530 -17.25 7.46 -33.52
CA ILE A 530 -16.19 8.17 -32.78
C ILE A 530 -15.33 7.19 -31.97
N GLU A 531 -15.95 6.23 -31.28
CA GLU A 531 -15.27 5.17 -30.54
C GLU A 531 -14.39 4.32 -31.45
N LYS A 532 -14.89 3.96 -32.65
CA LYS A 532 -14.13 3.20 -33.64
C LYS A 532 -12.95 4.01 -34.21
N THR A 533 -13.09 5.32 -34.39
CA THR A 533 -12.00 6.20 -34.84
C THR A 533 -10.90 6.33 -33.79
N VAL A 534 -11.26 6.59 -32.53
CA VAL A 534 -10.28 6.71 -31.42
C VAL A 534 -9.53 5.39 -31.19
N LEU A 535 -10.21 4.25 -31.32
CA LEU A 535 -9.58 2.93 -31.24
C LEU A 535 -8.53 2.73 -32.33
N LEU A 536 -8.86 3.00 -33.59
CA LEU A 536 -7.96 2.79 -34.73
C LEU A 536 -6.74 3.72 -34.67
N GLU A 537 -6.95 5.00 -34.34
CA GLU A 537 -5.85 5.97 -34.24
C GLU A 537 -4.91 5.66 -33.06
N TYR A 538 -5.47 5.23 -31.92
CA TYR A 538 -4.66 4.79 -30.79
C TYR A 538 -3.87 3.51 -31.12
N GLN A 539 -4.47 2.55 -31.82
CA GLN A 539 -3.76 1.33 -32.26
C GLN A 539 -2.62 1.66 -33.23
N GLU A 540 -2.81 2.63 -34.14
CA GLU A 540 -1.73 3.07 -35.03
C GLU A 540 -0.59 3.72 -34.26
N LEU A 541 -0.91 4.62 -33.32
CA LEU A 541 0.07 5.25 -32.43
C LEU A 541 0.84 4.21 -31.61
N TYR A 542 0.11 3.28 -31.00
CA TYR A 542 0.65 2.17 -30.21
C TYR A 542 1.63 1.34 -31.05
N ASN A 543 1.23 0.89 -32.24
CA ASN A 543 2.08 0.08 -33.11
C ASN A 543 3.36 0.82 -33.56
N LYS A 544 3.27 2.13 -33.83
CA LYS A 544 4.44 2.95 -34.16
C LYS A 544 5.41 3.06 -32.98
N ILE A 545 4.90 3.22 -31.76
CA ILE A 545 5.70 3.24 -30.53
C ILE A 545 6.40 1.89 -30.34
N MET A 546 5.66 0.78 -30.42
CA MET A 546 6.21 -0.58 -30.24
C MET A 546 7.35 -0.85 -31.23
N LYS A 547 7.16 -0.44 -32.49
CA LYS A 547 8.17 -0.57 -33.55
C LYS A 547 9.39 0.34 -33.33
N LYS A 548 9.18 1.60 -32.89
CA LYS A 548 10.27 2.56 -32.66
C LYS A 548 11.22 2.12 -31.55
N TYR A 549 10.69 1.54 -30.47
CA TYR A 549 11.46 1.11 -29.30
C TYR A 549 11.79 -0.39 -29.30
N ASN A 550 11.54 -1.09 -30.41
CA ASN A 550 11.82 -2.53 -30.60
C ASN A 550 11.26 -3.41 -29.46
N ILE A 551 10.02 -3.13 -29.07
CA ILE A 551 9.35 -3.81 -27.95
C ILE A 551 8.71 -5.10 -28.49
N ASN A 552 9.24 -6.26 -28.08
CA ASN A 552 8.79 -7.59 -28.53
C ASN A 552 7.72 -8.25 -27.63
N VAL A 553 7.24 -7.53 -26.62
CA VAL A 553 6.22 -8.01 -25.66
C VAL A 553 4.99 -7.11 -25.79
N GLU A 554 3.79 -7.66 -25.96
CA GLU A 554 2.57 -6.85 -25.98
C GLU A 554 2.35 -6.18 -24.62
N PHE A 555 2.42 -4.85 -24.57
CA PHE A 555 2.11 -4.08 -23.37
C PHE A 555 0.65 -3.65 -23.36
N THR A 556 0.00 -3.71 -22.20
CA THR A 556 -1.23 -2.95 -22.01
C THR A 556 -0.96 -1.44 -22.12
N PRO A 557 -1.97 -0.60 -22.44
CA PRO A 557 -1.81 0.86 -22.51
C PRO A 557 -1.07 1.47 -21.30
N ASN A 558 -1.38 1.01 -20.09
CA ASN A 558 -0.74 1.48 -18.86
C ASN A 558 0.68 0.94 -18.64
N GLU A 559 0.99 -0.27 -19.13
CA GLU A 559 2.36 -0.79 -19.11
C GLU A 559 3.24 -0.07 -20.12
N LEU A 560 2.71 0.25 -21.30
CA LEU A 560 3.42 1.04 -22.29
C LEU A 560 3.74 2.45 -21.75
N LEU A 561 2.80 3.08 -21.03
CA LEU A 561 3.05 4.35 -20.34
C LEU A 561 4.15 4.24 -19.28
N LYS A 562 4.13 3.20 -18.44
CA LYS A 562 5.15 2.96 -17.41
C LYS A 562 6.52 2.67 -18.02
N TYR A 563 6.55 2.00 -19.16
CA TYR A 563 7.76 1.71 -19.94
C TYR A 563 8.34 3.01 -20.55
N LEU A 564 7.51 3.80 -21.24
CA LEU A 564 7.94 5.05 -21.89
C LEU A 564 8.31 6.17 -20.92
N LYS A 565 7.73 6.22 -19.71
CA LYS A 565 8.13 7.18 -18.66
C LYS A 565 9.64 7.14 -18.40
N LYS A 566 10.26 5.97 -18.54
CA LYS A 566 11.69 5.75 -18.27
C LYS A 566 12.59 6.00 -19.47
N ILE A 567 12.04 5.90 -20.69
CA ILE A 567 12.82 5.85 -21.93
C ILE A 567 12.69 7.14 -22.72
N ASN A 568 11.49 7.72 -22.79
CA ASN A 568 11.27 9.01 -23.42
C ASN A 568 10.25 9.85 -22.63
N PRO A 569 10.71 10.57 -21.59
CA PRO A 569 9.85 11.40 -20.74
C PRO A 569 9.13 12.52 -21.50
N LYS A 570 9.64 12.94 -22.66
CA LYS A 570 9.08 14.07 -23.43
C LYS A 570 7.70 13.77 -23.99
N ILE A 571 7.48 12.53 -24.45
CA ILE A 571 6.17 12.09 -24.97
C ILE A 571 5.26 11.51 -23.88
N TYR A 572 5.78 11.27 -22.67
CA TYR A 572 5.06 10.58 -21.60
C TYR A 572 3.78 11.29 -21.16
N TYR A 573 3.85 12.60 -20.93
CA TYR A 573 2.69 13.37 -20.44
C TYR A 573 1.59 13.46 -21.50
N ASP A 574 1.96 13.67 -22.77
CA ASP A 574 1.01 13.69 -23.88
C ASP A 574 0.39 12.30 -24.10
N LEU A 575 1.20 11.23 -24.09
CA LEU A 575 0.72 9.87 -24.22
C LEU A 575 -0.18 9.45 -23.05
N LYS A 576 0.11 9.91 -21.82
CA LYS A 576 -0.74 9.64 -20.65
C LYS A 576 -2.15 10.19 -20.83
N ILE A 577 -2.27 11.37 -21.44
CA ILE A 577 -3.57 11.99 -21.73
C ILE A 577 -4.26 11.23 -22.87
N ILE A 578 -3.54 10.89 -23.94
CA ILE A 578 -4.07 10.10 -25.07
C ILE A 578 -4.61 8.74 -24.59
N THR A 579 -3.84 8.01 -23.78
CA THR A 579 -4.24 6.71 -23.20
C THR A 579 -5.46 6.86 -22.31
N LYS A 580 -5.55 7.91 -21.49
CA LYS A 580 -6.74 8.17 -20.64
C LYS A 580 -7.99 8.45 -21.47
N ILE A 581 -7.87 9.19 -22.58
CA ILE A 581 -8.98 9.46 -23.50
C ILE A 581 -9.40 8.16 -24.21
N HIS A 582 -8.44 7.34 -24.65
CA HIS A 582 -8.70 6.02 -25.24
C HIS A 582 -9.42 5.10 -24.25
N GLU A 583 -8.95 5.00 -23.00
CA GLU A 583 -9.58 4.15 -21.98
C GLU A 583 -11.02 4.59 -21.69
N LYS A 584 -11.28 5.90 -21.61
CA LYS A 584 -12.64 6.45 -21.43
C LYS A 584 -13.56 6.11 -22.60
N ALA A 585 -13.10 6.29 -23.83
CA ALA A 585 -13.91 6.05 -25.02
C ALA A 585 -14.15 4.56 -25.29
N VAL A 586 -13.11 3.72 -25.13
CA VAL A 586 -13.14 2.32 -25.57
C VAL A 586 -13.55 1.36 -24.45
N TYR A 587 -12.99 1.53 -23.24
CA TYR A 587 -13.34 0.66 -22.10
C TYR A 587 -14.49 1.23 -21.28
N GLY A 588 -14.50 2.56 -21.07
CA GLY A 588 -15.57 3.25 -20.34
C GLY A 588 -16.83 3.50 -21.16
N LYS A 589 -16.76 3.39 -22.50
CA LYS A 589 -17.84 3.77 -23.45
C LYS A 589 -18.41 5.17 -23.17
N GLU A 590 -17.57 6.07 -22.65
CA GLU A 590 -17.95 7.44 -22.35
C GLU A 590 -18.04 8.25 -23.66
N LYS A 591 -19.14 9.01 -23.82
CA LYS A 591 -19.30 9.90 -24.95
C LYS A 591 -18.33 11.08 -24.84
N LEU A 592 -17.34 11.13 -25.73
CA LEU A 592 -16.37 12.23 -25.78
C LEU A 592 -17.01 13.50 -26.38
N ASP A 593 -16.74 14.66 -25.77
CA ASP A 593 -17.07 15.95 -26.38
C ASP A 593 -16.07 16.33 -27.49
N ASN A 594 -16.47 17.30 -28.33
CA ASN A 594 -15.67 17.73 -29.47
C ASN A 594 -14.32 18.34 -29.07
N ASN A 595 -14.20 18.91 -27.86
CA ASN A 595 -12.96 19.53 -27.39
C ASN A 595 -11.94 18.45 -26.99
N THR A 596 -12.42 17.40 -26.33
CA THR A 596 -11.64 16.21 -25.92
C THR A 596 -11.16 15.43 -27.15
N LEU A 597 -11.99 15.31 -28.18
CA LEU A 597 -11.59 14.70 -29.46
C LEU A 597 -10.52 15.52 -30.18
N LYS A 598 -10.68 16.84 -30.23
CA LYS A 598 -9.67 17.72 -30.82
C LYS A 598 -8.34 17.61 -30.06
N GLN A 599 -8.40 17.60 -28.73
CA GLN A 599 -7.22 17.39 -27.88
C GLN A 599 -6.56 16.03 -28.14
N PHE A 600 -7.33 14.96 -28.31
CA PHE A 600 -6.81 13.63 -28.65
C PHE A 600 -6.03 13.64 -29.98
N HIS A 601 -6.58 14.25 -31.03
CA HIS A 601 -5.89 14.33 -32.33
C HIS A 601 -4.64 15.22 -32.28
N ASP A 602 -4.72 16.38 -31.63
CA ASP A 602 -3.59 17.31 -31.51
C ASP A 602 -2.42 16.67 -30.74
N LEU A 603 -2.72 15.97 -29.64
CA LEU A 603 -1.72 15.26 -28.85
C LEU A 603 -1.16 14.05 -29.61
N THR A 604 -2.00 13.29 -30.30
CA THR A 604 -1.56 12.14 -31.10
C THR A 604 -0.59 12.58 -32.19
N LYS A 605 -0.90 13.67 -32.89
CA LYS A 605 0.00 14.25 -33.89
C LYS A 605 1.32 14.71 -33.26
N ARG A 606 1.27 15.39 -32.12
CA ARG A 606 2.47 15.85 -31.40
C ARG A 606 3.34 14.68 -30.93
N VAL A 607 2.75 13.59 -30.44
CA VAL A 607 3.52 12.40 -30.07
C VAL A 607 4.16 11.78 -31.31
N LEU A 608 3.43 11.69 -32.44
CA LEU A 608 3.98 11.18 -33.70
C LEU A 608 5.13 12.03 -34.25
N GLU A 609 5.10 13.35 -34.08
CA GLU A 609 6.20 14.25 -34.46
C GLU A 609 7.44 14.10 -33.57
N ASN A 610 7.26 13.61 -32.34
CA ASN A 610 8.31 13.45 -31.33
C ASN A 610 8.77 11.98 -31.14
N LEU A 611 8.25 11.06 -31.97
CA LEU A 611 8.68 9.66 -32.07
C LEU A 611 9.76 9.50 -33.13
#